data_AF-A0A7S0CYI4-F1
#
_entry.id   AF-A0A7S0CYI4-F1
#
_cell.length_a   1.000
_cell.length_b   1.000
_cell.length_c   1.000
_cell.angle_alpha   90.00
_cell.angle_beta   90.00
_cell.angle_gamma   90.00
#
_symmetry.space_group_name_H-M   'P 1'
#
loop_
_entity.id
_entity.type
_entity.pdbx_description
1 polymer ?
#
loop_
_entity_poly.entity_id
_entity_poly.type
_entity_poly.pdbx_seq_one_letter_code
_entity_poly.pdbx_strand_id
1 'polypeptide(L)'
;MTTDTTVQVRQLTGLQQPPGDQSCGYYALFFGKVLSRELQTSVPPEKKLSAALSEEKEYQAFKTSCIDYLKSIAKAKQETTYPWTDRDISHGALEHAYLMRLQSDKFSQEHNIGSIISLKGFGLASLKSNHPQLNASRLIENQIKAVKQGGVGVFLLGCGIHYMAVALRKDPKTQVFNIIYVDPQNSSILGKSEKELKAVINTMEFKSWLAAGWNLDRMKNLCLDTFLGAQTFLAMLAETLREGKSFETQVLELNLIKGFLHSFETSVGYWPQSKDTSRVITVPRLFGPDLEIKLVFDGSGVSYLKNLYTWSDKLYPAPVINTNVTRALERVSYRIPLSVSTALKSWTKKLLTSITHARTKAKHTKRKNLSSTQNLSNKGGEDVGLQIDPKLDAFCERMVQTLEGLKKVVESGRK
;
A
#
# COMPACT_ATOMS: atom_id res chain seq x y z
N MET A 1 2.91 -27.77 22.18
CA MET A 1 3.67 -28.34 21.05
C MET A 1 3.30 -27.54 19.81
N THR A 2 4.13 -26.59 19.39
CA THR A 2 3.99 -25.92 18.09
C THR A 2 4.50 -26.88 17.03
N THR A 3 3.61 -27.45 16.23
CA THR A 3 4.03 -28.17 15.02
C THR A 3 4.66 -27.15 14.08
N ASP A 4 5.94 -27.34 13.74
CA ASP A 4 6.64 -26.46 12.79
C ASP A 4 5.91 -26.51 11.46
N THR A 5 5.13 -25.46 11.18
CA THR A 5 4.37 -25.37 9.96
C THR A 5 5.32 -25.04 8.81
N THR A 6 5.51 -25.99 7.90
CA THR A 6 6.37 -25.79 6.73
C THR A 6 5.62 -25.00 5.65
N VAL A 7 6.24 -23.92 5.17
CA VAL A 7 5.72 -23.08 4.09
C VAL A 7 6.76 -23.00 2.97
N GLN A 8 6.34 -23.22 1.74
CA GLN A 8 7.14 -23.08 0.54
C GLN A 8 6.58 -21.96 -0.33
N VAL A 9 7.44 -21.02 -0.72
CA VAL A 9 7.10 -19.94 -1.66
C VAL A 9 7.81 -20.24 -2.96
N ARG A 10 7.07 -20.32 -4.06
CA ARG A 10 7.59 -20.64 -5.39
C ARG A 10 7.13 -19.60 -6.40
N GLN A 11 8.04 -19.17 -7.25
CA GLN A 11 7.68 -18.40 -8.45
C GLN A 11 7.69 -19.37 -9.64
N LEU A 12 6.58 -19.47 -10.35
CA LEU A 12 6.49 -20.29 -11.56
C LEU A 12 6.53 -19.39 -12.80
N THR A 13 7.12 -19.94 -13.85
CA THR A 13 6.97 -19.39 -15.20
C THR A 13 5.65 -19.86 -15.80
N GLY A 14 4.95 -18.93 -16.45
CA GLY A 14 3.78 -19.22 -17.26
C GLY A 14 3.95 -18.61 -18.65
N LEU A 15 2.82 -18.34 -19.29
CA LEU A 15 2.82 -17.63 -20.55
C LEU A 15 3.43 -16.22 -20.41
N GLN A 16 4.43 -15.91 -21.23
CA GLN A 16 5.10 -14.61 -21.17
C GLN A 16 4.28 -13.56 -21.92
N GLN A 17 3.97 -12.46 -21.25
CA GLN A 17 3.43 -11.28 -21.90
C GLN A 17 4.48 -10.68 -22.87
N PRO A 18 4.12 -10.45 -24.15
CA PRO A 18 5.01 -9.81 -25.10
C PRO A 18 5.47 -8.41 -24.63
N PRO A 19 6.72 -8.01 -24.92
CA PRO A 19 7.19 -6.66 -24.60
C PRO A 19 6.26 -5.57 -25.18
N GLY A 20 5.84 -4.63 -24.33
CA GLY A 20 4.97 -3.51 -24.70
C GLY A 20 3.47 -3.80 -24.70
N ASP A 21 3.05 -5.06 -24.53
CA ASP A 21 1.64 -5.44 -24.33
C ASP A 21 1.13 -4.89 -22.98
N GLN A 22 -0.14 -4.46 -22.90
CA GLN A 22 -0.79 -3.97 -21.67
C GLN A 22 -1.68 -5.00 -20.99
N SER A 23 -1.93 -6.15 -21.63
CA SER A 23 -2.88 -7.16 -21.19
C SER A 23 -2.51 -7.98 -19.95
N CYS A 24 -1.59 -7.50 -19.10
CA CYS A 24 -1.13 -8.16 -17.86
C CYS A 24 -2.29 -8.60 -16.96
N GLY A 25 -3.39 -7.83 -16.91
CA GLY A 25 -4.61 -8.21 -16.18
C GLY A 25 -5.27 -9.49 -16.72
N TYR A 26 -5.29 -9.71 -18.04
CA TYR A 26 -5.87 -10.90 -18.65
C TYR A 26 -4.98 -12.12 -18.37
N TYR A 27 -3.65 -11.96 -18.46
CA TYR A 27 -2.71 -13.01 -18.07
C TYR A 27 -2.87 -13.38 -16.60
N ALA A 28 -2.88 -12.40 -15.69
CA ALA A 28 -3.01 -12.65 -14.27
C ALA A 28 -4.34 -13.36 -13.95
N LEU A 29 -5.46 -12.93 -14.55
CA LEU A 29 -6.76 -13.57 -14.37
C LEU A 29 -6.78 -15.00 -14.94
N PHE A 30 -6.15 -15.22 -16.11
CA PHE A 30 -5.97 -16.55 -16.69
C PHE A 30 -5.14 -17.46 -15.78
N PHE A 31 -4.02 -16.98 -15.24
CA PHE A 31 -3.22 -17.74 -14.28
C PHE A 31 -4.03 -18.07 -13.04
N GLY A 32 -4.81 -17.12 -12.53
CA GLY A 32 -5.72 -17.35 -11.41
C GLY A 32 -6.75 -18.44 -11.71
N LYS A 33 -7.35 -18.45 -12.91
CA LYS A 33 -8.27 -19.50 -13.39
C LYS A 33 -7.58 -20.86 -13.40
N VAL A 34 -6.39 -20.95 -14.00
CA VAL A 34 -5.63 -22.21 -14.10
C VAL A 34 -5.23 -22.70 -12.70
N LEU A 35 -4.73 -21.83 -11.83
CA LEU A 35 -4.37 -22.18 -10.45
C LEU A 35 -5.59 -22.66 -9.65
N SER A 36 -6.73 -21.99 -9.78
CA SER A 36 -7.99 -22.41 -9.17
C SER A 36 -8.41 -23.82 -9.62
N ARG A 37 -8.19 -24.19 -10.89
CA ARG A 37 -8.51 -25.52 -11.43
C ARG A 37 -7.51 -26.59 -10.95
N GLU A 38 -6.22 -26.35 -11.16
CA GLU A 38 -5.19 -27.37 -10.99
C GLU A 38 -4.90 -27.69 -9.51
N LEU A 39 -5.21 -26.78 -8.58
CA LEU A 39 -4.88 -26.94 -7.14
C LEU A 39 -6.02 -27.53 -6.29
N GLN A 40 -7.17 -27.85 -6.87
CA GLN A 40 -8.36 -28.34 -6.12
C GLN A 40 -8.06 -29.60 -5.30
N THR A 41 -7.32 -30.55 -5.87
CA THR A 41 -7.07 -31.85 -5.24
C THR A 41 -5.74 -31.86 -4.48
N SER A 42 -4.64 -31.56 -5.17
CA SER A 42 -3.28 -31.61 -4.63
C SER A 42 -2.41 -30.56 -5.32
N VAL A 43 -1.18 -30.37 -4.83
CA VAL A 43 -0.21 -29.54 -5.54
C VAL A 43 0.46 -30.42 -6.62
N PRO A 44 0.20 -30.19 -7.91
CA PRO A 44 0.81 -30.99 -8.97
C PRO A 44 2.32 -30.73 -9.06
N PRO A 45 3.08 -31.62 -9.72
CA PRO A 45 4.48 -31.34 -10.05
C PRO A 45 4.61 -30.02 -10.81
N GLU A 46 5.66 -29.27 -10.50
CA GLU A 46 5.90 -27.94 -11.04
C GLU A 46 5.83 -27.89 -12.58
N LYS A 47 6.48 -28.85 -13.24
CA LYS A 47 6.47 -28.99 -14.71
C LYS A 47 5.06 -29.08 -15.29
N LYS A 48 4.15 -29.81 -14.62
CA LYS A 48 2.75 -29.95 -15.06
C LYS A 48 2.01 -28.63 -14.91
N LEU A 49 2.20 -27.94 -13.79
CA LEU A 49 1.54 -26.65 -13.52
C LEU A 49 2.04 -25.56 -14.47
N SER A 50 3.34 -25.45 -14.68
CA SER A 50 3.92 -24.51 -15.64
C SER A 50 3.49 -24.78 -17.08
N ALA A 51 3.33 -26.05 -17.47
CA ALA A 51 2.77 -26.38 -18.79
C ALA A 51 1.34 -25.84 -18.94
N ALA A 52 0.46 -26.09 -17.96
CA ALA A 52 -0.91 -25.58 -17.98
C ALA A 52 -0.97 -24.03 -17.98
N LEU A 53 -0.06 -23.36 -17.27
CA LEU A 53 0.06 -21.90 -17.27
C LEU A 53 0.61 -21.31 -18.58
N SER A 54 1.15 -22.15 -19.47
CA SER A 54 1.78 -21.75 -20.73
C SER A 54 0.95 -22.13 -21.97
N GLU A 55 -0.29 -22.60 -21.79
CA GLU A 55 -1.18 -23.01 -22.88
C GLU A 55 -1.75 -21.80 -23.65
N GLU A 56 -1.02 -21.36 -24.67
CA GLU A 56 -1.34 -20.20 -25.51
C GLU A 56 -2.76 -20.28 -26.10
N LYS A 57 -3.16 -21.46 -26.60
CA LYS A 57 -4.50 -21.64 -27.21
C LYS A 57 -5.61 -21.44 -26.17
N GLU A 58 -5.42 -21.92 -24.94
CA GLU A 58 -6.39 -21.73 -23.86
C GLU A 58 -6.44 -20.25 -23.45
N TYR A 59 -5.28 -19.60 -23.35
CA TYR A 59 -5.17 -18.18 -23.03
C TYR A 59 -5.87 -17.30 -24.09
N GLN A 60 -5.64 -17.53 -25.39
CA GLN A 60 -6.25 -16.73 -26.45
C GLN A 60 -7.76 -16.90 -26.52
N ALA A 61 -8.27 -18.12 -26.30
CA ALA A 61 -9.70 -18.37 -26.19
C ALA A 61 -10.29 -17.62 -24.99
N PHE A 62 -9.64 -17.70 -23.82
CA PHE A 62 -10.06 -16.99 -22.62
C PHE A 62 -10.05 -15.46 -22.78
N LYS A 63 -8.96 -14.90 -23.33
CA LYS A 63 -8.81 -13.47 -23.60
C LYS A 63 -9.92 -12.97 -24.54
N THR A 64 -10.19 -13.71 -25.61
CA THR A 64 -11.27 -13.40 -26.56
C THR A 64 -12.62 -13.36 -25.84
N SER A 65 -12.95 -14.39 -25.04
CA SER A 65 -14.19 -14.40 -24.26
C SER A 65 -14.30 -13.21 -23.29
N CYS A 66 -13.21 -12.83 -22.61
CA CYS A 66 -13.23 -11.64 -21.75
C CYS A 66 -13.51 -10.36 -22.55
N ILE A 67 -12.85 -10.18 -23.70
CA ILE A 67 -13.01 -9.00 -24.56
C ILE A 67 -14.45 -8.91 -25.08
N ASP A 68 -14.99 -10.01 -25.59
CA ASP A 68 -16.36 -10.07 -26.13
C ASP A 68 -17.39 -9.75 -25.06
N TYR A 69 -17.21 -10.30 -23.85
CA TYR A 69 -18.06 -10.00 -22.71
C TYR A 69 -18.03 -8.52 -22.33
N LEU A 70 -16.84 -7.93 -22.21
CA LEU A 70 -16.70 -6.51 -21.88
C LEU A 70 -17.30 -5.59 -22.96
N LYS A 71 -17.10 -5.91 -24.24
CA LYS A 71 -17.72 -5.19 -25.36
C LYS A 71 -19.24 -5.28 -25.32
N SER A 72 -19.77 -6.46 -24.98
CA SER A 72 -21.22 -6.65 -24.84
C SER A 72 -21.81 -5.77 -23.75
N ILE A 73 -21.11 -5.62 -22.61
CA ILE A 73 -21.53 -4.74 -21.52
C ILE A 73 -21.45 -3.28 -21.97
N ALA A 74 -20.34 -2.87 -22.61
CA ALA A 74 -20.16 -1.51 -23.08
C ALA A 74 -21.28 -1.08 -24.04
N LYS A 75 -21.66 -1.96 -24.96
CA LYS A 75 -22.77 -1.74 -25.89
C LYS A 75 -24.12 -1.68 -25.19
N ALA A 76 -24.38 -2.58 -24.24
CA ALA A 76 -25.68 -2.68 -23.59
C ALA A 76 -25.98 -1.52 -22.63
N LYS A 77 -24.94 -0.94 -22.02
CA LYS A 77 -25.14 -0.06 -20.87
C LYS A 77 -25.24 1.42 -21.17
N GLN A 78 -24.85 1.90 -22.36
CA GLN A 78 -24.66 3.34 -22.64
C GLN A 78 -24.06 4.09 -21.43
N GLU A 79 -23.21 3.42 -20.63
CA GLU A 79 -22.82 3.89 -19.30
C GLU A 79 -21.86 5.09 -19.52
N THR A 80 -22.40 6.30 -19.41
CA THR A 80 -21.68 7.59 -19.55
C THR A 80 -20.60 7.81 -18.49
N THR A 81 -20.42 6.85 -17.57
CA THR A 81 -19.56 6.95 -16.40
C THR A 81 -18.12 6.49 -16.64
N TYR A 82 -17.82 5.88 -17.79
CA TYR A 82 -16.43 5.58 -18.21
C TYR A 82 -16.33 5.43 -19.74
N PRO A 83 -15.36 6.06 -20.44
CA PRO A 83 -15.26 5.94 -21.89
C PRO A 83 -14.61 4.60 -22.25
N TRP A 84 -15.37 3.51 -22.17
CA TRP A 84 -14.91 2.21 -22.65
C TRP A 84 -14.85 2.23 -24.17
N THR A 85 -13.67 2.46 -24.74
CA THR A 85 -13.50 2.31 -26.19
C THR A 85 -13.15 0.87 -26.53
N ASP A 86 -13.51 0.43 -27.74
CA ASP A 86 -13.07 -0.86 -28.28
C ASP A 86 -11.55 -0.99 -28.26
N ARG A 87 -10.85 0.14 -28.44
CA ARG A 87 -9.40 0.22 -28.36
C ARG A 87 -8.93 -0.17 -26.95
N ASP A 88 -9.48 0.43 -25.89
CA ASP A 88 -9.02 0.18 -24.51
C ASP A 88 -9.26 -1.27 -24.08
N ILE A 89 -10.44 -1.82 -24.41
CA ILE A 89 -10.77 -3.21 -24.12
C ILE A 89 -9.85 -4.17 -24.89
N SER A 90 -9.65 -3.93 -26.19
CA SER A 90 -8.90 -4.85 -27.06
C SER A 90 -7.38 -4.80 -26.82
N HIS A 91 -6.83 -3.63 -26.45
CA HIS A 91 -5.41 -3.48 -26.10
C HIS A 91 -5.12 -3.93 -24.66
N GLY A 92 -6.15 -4.20 -23.87
CA GLY A 92 -6.02 -4.84 -22.57
C GLY A 92 -5.37 -3.96 -21.53
N ALA A 93 -5.52 -2.64 -21.63
CA ALA A 93 -5.45 -1.77 -20.46
C ALA A 93 -6.61 -2.15 -19.54
N LEU A 94 -6.50 -3.30 -18.87
CA LEU A 94 -7.47 -3.77 -17.91
C LEU A 94 -7.34 -2.93 -16.64
N GLU A 95 -7.81 -1.70 -16.75
CA GLU A 95 -8.08 -0.87 -15.60
C GLU A 95 -9.04 -1.59 -14.66
N HIS A 96 -8.95 -1.20 -13.39
CA HIS A 96 -9.70 -1.75 -12.26
C HIS A 96 -11.16 -2.12 -12.60
N ALA A 97 -11.85 -1.25 -13.36
CA ALA A 97 -13.25 -1.38 -13.70
C ALA A 97 -13.56 -2.66 -14.49
N TYR A 98 -12.70 -3.05 -15.43
CA TYR A 98 -12.92 -4.23 -16.27
C TYR A 98 -12.78 -5.52 -15.46
N LEU A 99 -11.78 -5.60 -14.58
CA LEU A 99 -11.64 -6.74 -13.66
C LEU A 99 -12.85 -6.90 -12.74
N MET A 100 -13.44 -5.80 -12.24
CA MET A 100 -14.70 -5.88 -11.47
C MET A 100 -15.84 -6.50 -12.29
N ARG A 101 -15.96 -6.12 -13.56
CA ARG A 101 -17.03 -6.63 -14.44
C ARG A 101 -16.82 -8.11 -14.76
N LEU A 102 -15.60 -8.52 -15.10
CA LEU A 102 -15.29 -9.93 -15.37
C LEU A 102 -15.55 -10.82 -14.14
N GLN A 103 -15.34 -10.29 -12.94
CA GLN A 103 -15.62 -11.02 -11.70
C GLN A 103 -17.08 -10.94 -11.25
N SER A 104 -17.95 -10.20 -11.95
CA SER A 104 -19.38 -10.14 -11.66
C SER A 104 -20.15 -11.33 -12.26
N ASP A 105 -21.12 -11.83 -11.49
CA ASP A 105 -21.74 -13.17 -11.50
C ASP A 105 -21.63 -14.01 -12.79
N LYS A 106 -22.22 -13.59 -13.91
CA LYS A 106 -22.37 -14.47 -15.09
C LYS A 106 -21.03 -14.97 -15.65
N PHE A 107 -20.12 -14.06 -15.99
CA PHE A 107 -18.82 -14.42 -16.56
C PHE A 107 -17.97 -15.21 -15.56
N SER A 108 -18.10 -14.82 -14.30
CA SER A 108 -17.38 -15.40 -13.18
C SER A 108 -17.70 -16.90 -12.98
N GLN A 109 -18.96 -17.27 -13.15
CA GLN A 109 -19.44 -18.65 -13.10
C GLN A 109 -19.00 -19.45 -14.33
N GLU A 110 -19.21 -18.92 -15.53
CA GLU A 110 -18.88 -19.59 -16.81
C GLU A 110 -17.39 -19.94 -16.91
N HIS A 111 -16.51 -19.06 -16.41
CA HIS A 111 -15.06 -19.25 -16.47
C HIS A 111 -14.44 -19.74 -15.15
N ASN A 112 -15.26 -20.00 -14.13
CA ASN A 112 -14.84 -20.47 -12.80
C ASN A 112 -13.76 -19.58 -12.14
N ILE A 113 -13.95 -18.26 -12.23
CA ILE A 113 -13.04 -17.25 -11.65
C ILE A 113 -13.63 -16.56 -10.42
N GLY A 114 -14.83 -16.93 -9.97
CA GLY A 114 -15.52 -16.29 -8.84
C GLY A 114 -14.87 -16.49 -7.48
N SER A 115 -14.00 -17.49 -7.35
CA SER A 115 -13.19 -17.72 -6.14
C SER A 115 -11.94 -16.85 -6.07
N ILE A 116 -11.60 -16.11 -7.14
CA ILE A 116 -10.39 -15.30 -7.21
C ILE A 116 -10.61 -13.96 -6.49
N ILE A 117 -9.85 -13.72 -5.42
CA ILE A 117 -9.92 -12.47 -4.66
C ILE A 117 -9.02 -11.42 -5.29
N SER A 118 -9.61 -10.34 -5.81
CA SER A 118 -8.85 -9.22 -6.35
C SER A 118 -8.35 -8.27 -5.26
N LEU A 119 -7.04 -8.29 -5.02
CA LEU A 119 -6.32 -7.44 -4.08
C LEU A 119 -5.77 -6.22 -4.80
N LYS A 120 -6.66 -5.26 -5.05
CA LYS A 120 -6.36 -4.07 -5.85
C LYS A 120 -5.67 -3.01 -5.00
N GLY A 121 -4.61 -2.41 -5.53
CA GLY A 121 -3.84 -1.43 -4.79
C GLY A 121 -3.01 -2.08 -3.68
N PHE A 122 -2.39 -3.21 -3.97
CA PHE A 122 -1.45 -3.89 -3.08
C PHE A 122 0.02 -3.57 -3.41
N GLY A 123 0.27 -2.36 -3.93
CA GLY A 123 1.61 -1.79 -3.99
C GLY A 123 2.12 -1.44 -2.58
N LEU A 124 3.44 -1.37 -2.40
CA LEU A 124 4.05 -1.11 -1.09
C LEU A 124 3.58 0.23 -0.48
N ALA A 125 3.49 1.28 -1.29
CA ALA A 125 3.04 2.60 -0.87
C ALA A 125 1.57 2.56 -0.39
N SER A 126 0.72 1.82 -1.09
CA SER A 126 -0.67 1.59 -0.65
C SER A 126 -0.68 0.84 0.68
N LEU A 127 0.11 -0.23 0.81
CA LEU A 127 0.26 -1.03 2.03
C LEU A 127 0.70 -0.19 3.25
N LYS A 128 1.59 0.78 3.02
CA LYS A 128 2.06 1.71 4.05
C LYS A 128 1.06 2.81 4.40
N SER A 129 0.04 3.07 3.57
CA SER A 129 -0.89 4.20 3.74
C SER A 129 -2.31 3.81 4.14
N ASN A 130 -2.64 2.52 4.27
CA ASN A 130 -3.96 1.98 4.67
C ASN A 130 -5.12 2.26 3.70
N HIS A 131 -4.82 2.65 2.47
CA HIS A 131 -5.88 2.78 1.47
C HIS A 131 -6.41 1.36 1.15
N PRO A 132 -7.73 1.19 0.97
CA PRO A 132 -8.68 0.29 1.66
C PRO A 132 -8.28 -1.16 2.06
N GLN A 133 -7.11 -1.40 2.65
CA GLN A 133 -6.59 -2.78 2.81
C GLN A 133 -7.11 -3.56 4.01
N LEU A 134 -7.67 -2.94 5.06
CA LEU A 134 -8.15 -3.71 6.22
C LEU A 134 -9.33 -4.64 5.90
N ASN A 135 -10.20 -4.25 4.96
CA ASN A 135 -11.25 -5.17 4.51
C ASN A 135 -10.63 -6.32 3.71
N ALA A 136 -9.60 -6.03 2.90
CA ALA A 136 -8.88 -7.04 2.14
C ALA A 136 -8.12 -8.02 3.04
N SER A 137 -7.51 -7.56 4.15
CA SER A 137 -6.83 -8.45 5.10
C SER A 137 -7.79 -9.47 5.73
N ARG A 138 -9.04 -9.09 6.00
CA ARG A 138 -10.07 -10.03 6.49
C ARG A 138 -10.43 -11.08 5.45
N LEU A 139 -10.58 -10.68 4.18
CA LEU A 139 -10.80 -11.63 3.08
C LEU A 139 -9.64 -12.61 2.94
N ILE A 140 -8.40 -12.12 3.03
CA ILE A 140 -7.20 -12.95 3.01
C ILE A 140 -7.18 -13.92 4.20
N GLU A 141 -7.50 -13.46 5.42
CA GLU A 141 -7.57 -14.33 6.59
C GLU A 141 -8.63 -15.42 6.47
N ASN A 142 -9.81 -15.09 5.96
CA ASN A 142 -10.85 -16.08 5.70
C ASN A 142 -10.38 -17.11 4.67
N GLN A 143 -9.66 -16.67 3.64
CA GLN A 143 -9.08 -17.57 2.66
C GLN A 143 -8.00 -18.48 3.25
N ILE A 144 -7.14 -17.95 4.13
CA ILE A 144 -6.14 -18.74 4.85
C ILE A 144 -6.82 -19.82 5.71
N LYS A 145 -7.91 -19.48 6.40
CA LYS A 145 -8.71 -20.46 7.18
C LYS A 145 -9.29 -21.54 6.29
N ALA A 146 -9.88 -21.18 5.14
CA ALA A 146 -10.38 -22.14 4.17
C ALA A 146 -9.25 -23.07 3.65
N VAL A 147 -8.06 -22.53 3.35
CA VAL A 147 -6.92 -23.36 2.93
C VAL A 147 -6.45 -24.31 4.02
N LYS A 148 -6.44 -23.88 5.29
CA LYS A 148 -6.13 -24.76 6.44
C LYS A 148 -7.10 -25.95 6.54
N GLN A 149 -8.32 -25.79 6.06
CA GLN A 149 -9.37 -26.82 6.00
C GLN A 149 -9.37 -27.63 4.69
N GLY A 150 -8.37 -27.44 3.83
CA GLY A 150 -8.28 -28.16 2.57
C GLY A 150 -8.86 -27.42 1.37
N GLY A 151 -9.15 -26.13 1.47
CA GLY A 151 -9.47 -25.26 0.32
C GLY A 151 -8.24 -24.82 -0.49
N VAL A 152 -8.51 -23.98 -1.49
CA VAL A 152 -7.53 -23.25 -2.32
C VAL A 152 -7.81 -21.77 -2.20
N GLY A 153 -6.79 -20.94 -1.99
CA GLY A 153 -6.91 -19.49 -2.07
C GLY A 153 -6.25 -18.97 -3.34
N VAL A 154 -6.92 -18.13 -4.11
CA VAL A 154 -6.33 -17.48 -5.28
C VAL A 154 -6.57 -15.98 -5.19
N PHE A 155 -5.51 -15.22 -5.44
CA PHE A 155 -5.48 -13.76 -5.34
C PHE A 155 -4.94 -13.16 -6.63
N LEU A 156 -5.55 -12.07 -7.08
CA LEU A 156 -4.94 -11.17 -8.05
C LEU A 156 -4.30 -10.01 -7.33
N LEU A 157 -3.00 -9.86 -7.49
CA LEU A 157 -2.20 -8.84 -6.83
C LEU A 157 -1.73 -7.82 -7.87
N GLY A 158 -1.88 -6.53 -7.60
CA GLY A 158 -1.34 -5.50 -8.49
C GLY A 158 -1.73 -4.08 -8.11
N CYS A 159 -1.01 -3.11 -8.66
CA CYS A 159 -1.40 -1.70 -8.61
C CYS A 159 -1.33 -1.07 -10.01
N GLY A 160 -2.51 -0.93 -10.64
CA GLY A 160 -2.76 -0.10 -11.83
C GLY A 160 -2.09 -0.58 -13.13
N ILE A 161 -0.77 -0.71 -13.13
CA ILE A 161 0.05 -0.89 -14.32
C ILE A 161 0.55 -2.32 -14.52
N HIS A 162 0.46 -3.16 -13.48
CA HIS A 162 0.91 -4.55 -13.51
C HIS A 162 0.12 -5.41 -12.53
N TYR A 163 -0.23 -6.62 -12.96
CA TYR A 163 -1.02 -7.59 -12.21
C TYR A 163 -0.37 -8.96 -12.25
N MET A 164 -0.45 -9.70 -11.14
CA MET A 164 0.08 -11.05 -10.96
C MET A 164 -0.95 -11.94 -10.27
N ALA A 165 -0.75 -13.25 -10.37
CA ALA A 165 -1.55 -14.23 -9.64
C ALA A 165 -0.76 -14.83 -8.47
N VAL A 166 -1.43 -15.01 -7.33
CA VAL A 166 -0.92 -15.76 -6.19
C VAL A 166 -1.92 -16.83 -5.82
N ALA A 167 -1.47 -18.08 -5.69
CA ALA A 167 -2.28 -19.15 -5.13
C ALA A 167 -1.69 -19.66 -3.82
N LEU A 168 -2.57 -20.13 -2.93
CA LEU A 168 -2.25 -20.67 -1.63
C LEU A 168 -2.97 -22.02 -1.47
N ARG A 169 -2.20 -23.08 -1.19
CA ARG A 169 -2.71 -24.44 -1.02
C ARG A 169 -1.94 -25.20 0.05
N LYS A 170 -2.65 -25.86 0.98
CA LYS A 170 -2.06 -26.87 1.86
C LYS A 170 -2.09 -28.23 1.15
N ASP A 171 -0.93 -28.82 0.94
CA ASP A 171 -0.87 -30.14 0.33
C ASP A 171 -1.42 -31.21 1.29
N PRO A 172 -2.41 -32.01 0.90
CA PRO A 172 -3.07 -32.96 1.80
C PRO A 172 -2.16 -34.13 2.22
N LYS A 173 -1.15 -34.47 1.43
CA LYS A 173 -0.23 -35.59 1.72
C LYS A 173 0.89 -35.16 2.64
N THR A 174 1.52 -34.03 2.33
CA THR A 174 2.72 -33.53 3.03
C THR A 174 2.40 -32.53 4.14
N GLN A 175 1.17 -32.01 4.19
CA GLN A 175 0.74 -30.94 5.10
C GLN A 175 1.50 -29.60 4.92
N VAL A 176 2.35 -29.48 3.88
CA VAL A 176 3.11 -28.27 3.55
C VAL A 176 2.19 -27.24 2.90
N PHE A 177 2.29 -25.99 3.34
CA PHE A 177 1.63 -24.87 2.64
C PHE A 177 2.49 -24.40 1.47
N ASN A 178 1.87 -24.27 0.30
CA ASN A 178 2.48 -23.81 -0.92
C ASN A 178 1.88 -22.46 -1.28
N ILE A 179 2.74 -21.44 -1.40
CA ILE A 179 2.43 -20.14 -1.96
C ILE A 179 3.04 -20.11 -3.37
N ILE A 180 2.19 -20.10 -4.38
CA ILE A 180 2.57 -20.12 -5.79
C ILE A 180 2.34 -18.74 -6.37
N TYR A 181 3.40 -18.11 -6.85
CA TYR A 181 3.38 -16.79 -7.46
C TYR A 181 3.66 -16.92 -8.96
N VAL A 182 2.84 -16.24 -9.78
CA VAL A 182 2.98 -16.24 -11.24
C VAL A 182 2.90 -14.80 -11.74
N ASP A 183 3.93 -14.38 -12.46
CA ASP A 183 4.04 -13.05 -13.06
C ASP A 183 4.09 -13.17 -14.60
N PRO A 184 3.22 -12.49 -15.36
CA PRO A 184 3.26 -12.52 -16.82
C PRO A 184 4.56 -12.01 -17.45
N GLN A 185 5.37 -11.23 -16.74
CA GLN A 185 6.68 -10.79 -17.21
C GLN A 185 7.74 -11.90 -17.14
N ASN A 186 7.46 -13.03 -16.45
CA ASN A 186 8.39 -14.14 -16.20
C ASN A 186 9.76 -13.74 -15.62
N SER A 187 9.87 -12.51 -15.12
CA SER A 187 11.07 -12.04 -14.45
C SER A 187 11.08 -12.54 -13.02
N SER A 188 12.15 -13.22 -12.59
CA SER A 188 12.33 -13.55 -11.18
C SER A 188 12.33 -12.27 -10.35
N ILE A 189 11.45 -12.16 -9.35
CA ILE A 189 11.41 -11.01 -8.42
C ILE A 189 11.51 -11.42 -6.96
N LEU A 190 11.28 -12.69 -6.62
CA LEU A 190 11.30 -13.15 -5.24
C LEU A 190 12.72 -13.12 -4.67
N GLY A 191 12.87 -12.53 -3.50
CA GLY A 191 14.15 -12.41 -2.80
C GLY A 191 15.08 -11.33 -3.36
N LYS A 192 14.68 -10.62 -4.42
CA LYS A 192 15.50 -9.57 -5.01
C LYS A 192 15.46 -8.31 -4.16
N SER A 193 16.64 -7.72 -3.98
CA SER A 193 16.81 -6.38 -3.42
C SER A 193 16.19 -5.32 -4.33
N GLU A 194 15.95 -4.12 -3.78
CA GLU A 194 15.46 -2.98 -4.56
C GLU A 194 16.35 -2.66 -5.78
N LYS A 195 17.67 -2.78 -5.62
CA LYS A 195 18.64 -2.57 -6.71
C LYS A 195 18.47 -3.59 -7.83
N GLU A 196 18.29 -4.86 -7.48
CA GLU A 196 18.07 -5.93 -8.47
C GLU A 196 16.71 -5.82 -9.15
N LEU A 197 15.67 -5.41 -8.42
CA LEU A 197 14.36 -5.12 -9.01
C LEU A 197 14.45 -3.95 -9.99
N LYS A 198 15.15 -2.86 -9.64
CA LYS A 198 15.39 -1.74 -10.55
C LYS A 198 16.10 -2.17 -11.83
N ALA A 199 17.03 -3.14 -11.74
CA ALA A 199 17.69 -3.69 -12.93
C ALA A 199 16.70 -4.42 -13.85
N VAL A 200 15.78 -5.22 -13.30
CA VAL A 200 14.69 -5.86 -14.07
C VAL A 200 13.78 -4.80 -14.70
N ILE A 201 13.36 -3.80 -13.93
CA ILE A 201 12.46 -2.75 -14.41
C ILE A 201 13.09 -1.93 -15.54
N ASN A 202 14.40 -1.74 -15.52
CA ASN A 202 15.11 -1.01 -16.58
C ASN A 202 15.11 -1.73 -17.93
N THR A 203 14.82 -3.03 -17.97
CA THR A 203 14.65 -3.77 -19.24
C THR A 203 13.21 -3.71 -19.76
N MET A 204 12.28 -3.11 -19.03
CA MET A 204 10.89 -2.98 -19.43
C MET A 204 10.68 -1.75 -20.31
N GLU A 205 9.96 -1.91 -21.41
CA GLU A 205 9.83 -0.84 -22.41
C GLU A 205 8.68 0.13 -22.12
N PHE A 206 7.65 -0.28 -21.39
CA PHE A 206 6.43 0.51 -21.08
C PHE A 206 5.76 1.20 -22.29
N LYS A 207 6.01 0.73 -23.53
CA LYS A 207 5.66 1.40 -24.81
C LYS A 207 4.27 2.01 -24.81
N SER A 208 3.26 1.21 -24.46
CA SER A 208 1.87 1.62 -24.53
C SER A 208 1.49 2.66 -23.45
N TRP A 209 2.12 2.62 -22.28
CA TRP A 209 1.95 3.66 -21.25
C TRP A 209 2.60 4.98 -21.66
N LEU A 210 3.79 4.92 -22.26
CA LEU A 210 4.48 6.09 -22.80
C LEU A 210 3.68 6.73 -23.94
N ALA A 211 3.09 5.91 -24.82
CA ALA A 211 2.21 6.37 -25.89
C ALA A 211 0.93 7.05 -25.36
N ALA A 212 0.47 6.66 -24.17
CA ALA A 212 -0.64 7.30 -23.47
C ALA A 212 -0.23 8.55 -22.67
N GLY A 213 1.01 9.03 -22.82
CA GLY A 213 1.52 10.26 -22.19
C GLY A 213 2.07 10.08 -20.78
N TRP A 214 2.25 8.83 -20.30
CA TRP A 214 2.85 8.59 -18.98
C TRP A 214 4.36 8.80 -19.02
N ASN A 215 4.91 9.33 -17.92
CA ASN A 215 6.35 9.53 -17.76
C ASN A 215 7.06 8.19 -17.43
N LEU A 216 8.23 7.95 -18.04
CA LEU A 216 8.99 6.71 -17.89
C LEU A 216 9.44 6.45 -16.45
N ASP A 217 10.05 7.43 -15.78
CA ASP A 217 10.56 7.26 -14.41
C ASP A 217 9.41 6.90 -13.45
N ARG A 218 8.26 7.50 -13.69
CA ARG A 218 7.05 7.19 -12.94
C ARG A 218 6.55 5.77 -13.18
N MET A 219 6.55 5.30 -14.43
CA MET A 219 6.20 3.91 -14.73
C MET A 219 7.14 2.93 -14.04
N LYS A 220 8.45 3.23 -14.05
CA LYS A 220 9.45 2.43 -13.33
C LYS A 220 9.20 2.41 -11.83
N ASN A 221 8.88 3.56 -11.22
CA ASN A 221 8.59 3.66 -9.79
C ASN A 221 7.31 2.92 -9.38
N LEU A 222 6.25 3.01 -10.19
CA LEU A 222 5.02 2.24 -9.98
C LEU A 222 5.28 0.72 -10.10
N CYS A 223 6.14 0.31 -11.03
CA CYS A 223 6.48 -1.10 -11.21
C CYS A 223 7.29 -1.61 -10.01
N LEU A 224 8.25 -0.80 -9.54
CA LEU A 224 9.01 -1.08 -8.31
C LEU A 224 8.09 -1.21 -7.10
N ASP A 225 7.15 -0.28 -6.94
CA ASP A 225 6.17 -0.32 -5.85
C ASP A 225 5.30 -1.60 -5.90
N THR A 226 4.92 -2.03 -7.12
CA THR A 226 4.20 -3.29 -7.35
C THR A 226 5.02 -4.48 -6.91
N PHE A 227 6.27 -4.60 -7.35
CA PHE A 227 7.15 -5.73 -7.02
C PHE A 227 7.48 -5.78 -5.52
N LEU A 228 7.77 -4.65 -4.90
CA LEU A 228 7.99 -4.59 -3.46
C LEU A 228 6.70 -4.92 -2.68
N GLY A 229 5.55 -4.47 -3.16
CA GLY A 229 4.24 -4.85 -2.62
C GLY A 229 4.00 -6.35 -2.69
N ALA A 230 4.36 -6.98 -3.80
CA ALA A 230 4.30 -8.42 -4.00
C ALA A 230 5.15 -9.21 -3.01
N GLN A 231 6.45 -8.86 -2.93
CA GLN A 231 7.35 -9.51 -2.00
C GLN A 231 6.86 -9.36 -0.55
N THR A 232 6.36 -8.17 -0.20
CA THR A 232 5.80 -7.91 1.14
C THR A 232 4.55 -8.76 1.40
N PHE A 233 3.63 -8.84 0.44
CA PHE A 233 2.42 -9.66 0.53
C PHE A 233 2.75 -11.15 0.75
N LEU A 234 3.65 -11.69 -0.07
CA LEU A 234 4.06 -13.10 0.01
C LEU A 234 4.78 -13.41 1.33
N ALA A 235 5.63 -12.50 1.81
CA ALA A 235 6.28 -12.62 3.10
C ALA A 235 5.26 -12.64 4.24
N MET A 236 4.27 -11.74 4.22
CA MET A 236 3.23 -11.69 5.25
C MET A 236 2.35 -12.95 5.25
N LEU A 237 1.99 -13.46 4.08
CA LEU A 237 1.29 -14.75 3.97
C LEU A 237 2.11 -15.88 4.58
N ALA A 238 3.40 -15.95 4.27
CA ALA A 238 4.27 -17.00 4.78
C ALA A 238 4.47 -16.91 6.30
N GLU A 239 4.59 -15.69 6.86
CA GLU A 239 4.66 -15.44 8.31
C GLU A 239 3.34 -15.83 9.00
N THR A 240 2.18 -15.47 8.43
CA THR A 240 0.88 -15.89 8.98
C THR A 240 0.72 -17.40 9.05
N LEU A 241 1.22 -18.11 8.05
CA LEU A 241 1.13 -19.56 7.99
C LEU A 241 2.13 -20.24 8.94
N ARG A 242 3.36 -19.75 9.04
CA ARG A 242 4.42 -20.32 9.92
C ARG A 242 4.21 -20.01 11.39
N GLU A 243 3.97 -18.73 11.69
CA GLU A 243 4.04 -18.20 13.06
C GLU A 243 2.65 -17.97 13.65
N GLY A 244 1.58 -18.16 12.86
CA GLY A 244 0.21 -17.90 13.29
C GLY A 244 -0.12 -16.42 13.50
N LYS A 245 0.80 -15.51 13.15
CA LYS A 245 0.58 -14.07 13.24
C LYS A 245 -0.50 -13.63 12.26
N SER A 246 -1.55 -13.01 12.78
CA SER A 246 -2.67 -12.49 11.98
C SER A 246 -2.16 -11.65 10.81
N PHE A 247 -2.76 -11.83 9.63
CA PHE A 247 -2.43 -11.03 8.45
C PHE A 247 -2.90 -9.58 8.65
N GLU A 248 -4.07 -9.38 9.26
CA GLU A 248 -4.57 -8.05 9.66
C GLU A 248 -3.57 -7.34 10.59
N THR A 249 -3.00 -8.06 11.56
CA THR A 249 -1.95 -7.53 12.45
C THR A 249 -0.72 -7.05 11.69
N GLN A 250 -0.23 -7.83 10.73
CA GLN A 250 0.95 -7.46 9.95
C GLN A 250 0.68 -6.25 9.04
N VAL A 251 -0.51 -6.16 8.44
CA VAL A 251 -0.93 -4.98 7.66
C VAL A 251 -0.99 -3.74 8.55
N LEU A 252 -1.53 -3.85 9.77
CA LEU A 252 -1.53 -2.74 10.74
C LEU A 252 -0.12 -2.31 11.14
N GLU A 253 0.80 -3.25 11.39
CA GLU A 253 2.20 -2.93 11.68
C GLU A 253 2.89 -2.24 10.50
N LEU A 254 2.67 -2.75 9.28
CA LEU A 254 3.23 -2.17 8.07
C LEU A 254 2.70 -0.76 7.82
N ASN A 255 1.41 -0.54 8.00
CA ASN A 255 0.79 0.76 7.81
C ASN A 255 1.16 1.75 8.92
N LEU A 256 0.93 1.38 10.18
CA LEU A 256 1.06 2.33 11.29
C LEU A 256 2.52 2.51 11.68
N ILE A 257 3.27 1.42 11.84
CA ILE A 257 4.67 1.51 12.30
C ILE A 257 5.60 1.86 11.13
N LYS A 258 5.63 1.00 10.09
CA LYS A 258 6.58 1.16 8.97
C LYS A 258 6.15 2.23 7.95
N GLY A 259 4.90 2.68 7.99
CA GLY A 259 4.36 3.73 7.14
C GLY A 259 4.25 5.06 7.89
N PHE A 260 3.16 5.23 8.64
CA PHE A 260 2.80 6.49 9.30
C PHE A 260 3.86 6.97 10.32
N LEU A 261 4.20 6.16 11.31
CA LEU A 261 5.16 6.52 12.35
C LEU A 261 6.57 6.72 11.78
N HIS A 262 7.02 5.81 10.92
CA HIS A 262 8.31 5.94 10.25
C HIS A 262 8.40 7.21 9.38
N SER A 263 7.35 7.54 8.63
CA SER A 263 7.27 8.79 7.86
C SER A 263 7.38 9.99 8.79
N PHE A 264 6.67 9.98 9.93
CA PHE A 264 6.79 11.04 10.92
C PHE A 264 8.22 11.17 11.46
N GLU A 265 8.85 10.06 11.86
CA GLU A 265 10.18 10.07 12.48
C GLU A 265 11.29 10.53 11.52
N THR A 266 11.23 10.08 10.26
CA THR A 266 12.19 10.46 9.23
C THR A 266 11.99 11.90 8.76
N SER A 267 10.73 12.35 8.72
CA SER A 267 10.38 13.66 8.19
C SER A 267 10.49 14.75 9.25
N VAL A 268 9.78 14.60 10.37
CA VAL A 268 9.63 15.62 11.40
C VAL A 268 10.45 15.26 12.64
N GLY A 269 10.30 14.04 13.15
CA GLY A 269 10.87 13.58 14.43
C GLY A 269 10.34 14.35 15.65
N TYR A 270 11.04 14.25 16.79
CA TYR A 270 10.58 14.81 18.07
C TYR A 270 11.35 16.07 18.48
N TRP A 271 10.71 16.94 19.25
CA TRP A 271 11.32 18.16 19.80
C TRP A 271 11.91 17.94 21.21
N PRO A 272 13.08 18.49 21.56
CA PRO A 272 14.01 19.27 20.72
C PRO A 272 14.94 18.39 19.88
N GLN A 273 15.19 18.78 18.63
CA GLN A 273 16.28 18.21 17.83
C GLN A 273 17.49 19.14 17.92
N SER A 274 18.61 18.62 18.39
CA SER A 274 19.89 19.31 18.31
C SER A 274 20.44 19.20 16.88
N LYS A 275 20.36 20.30 16.11
CA LYS A 275 21.30 20.73 15.04
C LYS A 275 20.58 21.67 14.05
N ASP A 276 21.20 22.83 13.79
CA ASP A 276 20.86 23.73 12.68
C ASP A 276 21.06 23.00 11.34
N THR A 277 20.01 22.37 10.84
CA THR A 277 20.04 21.64 9.57
C THR A 277 18.73 21.84 8.82
N SER A 278 18.80 21.98 7.50
CA SER A 278 17.63 21.85 6.64
C SER A 278 17.60 20.47 6.00
N ARG A 279 16.41 19.88 5.87
CA ARG A 279 16.20 18.62 5.13
C ARG A 279 15.22 18.86 4.01
N VAL A 280 15.46 18.24 2.86
CA VAL A 280 14.47 18.16 1.78
C VAL A 280 13.94 16.74 1.74
N ILE A 281 12.62 16.62 1.74
CA ILE A 281 11.92 15.35 1.64
C ILE A 281 11.21 15.32 0.31
N THR A 282 11.51 14.31 -0.48
CA THR A 282 10.80 14.07 -1.74
C THR A 282 9.64 13.12 -1.46
N VAL A 283 8.42 13.59 -1.75
CA VAL A 283 7.19 12.84 -1.60
C VAL A 283 6.72 12.41 -2.98
N PRO A 284 6.75 11.09 -3.28
CA PRO A 284 6.21 10.59 -4.53
C PRO A 284 4.72 10.89 -4.62
N ARG A 285 4.28 11.51 -5.72
CA ARG A 285 2.84 11.75 -5.97
C ARG A 285 2.28 10.77 -6.97
N LEU A 286 1.11 10.22 -6.64
CA LEU A 286 0.34 9.35 -7.54
C LEU A 286 -0.14 10.07 -8.79
N PHE A 287 -0.16 11.41 -8.86
CA PHE A 287 -0.47 12.25 -10.04
C PHE A 287 0.31 13.58 -9.95
N GLY A 288 1.01 13.96 -11.03
CA GLY A 288 1.88 15.16 -11.06
C GLY A 288 3.34 14.91 -10.63
N PRO A 289 4.17 15.97 -10.59
CA PRO A 289 5.57 15.89 -10.17
C PRO A 289 5.68 15.53 -8.69
N ASP A 290 6.81 14.93 -8.32
CA ASP A 290 7.15 14.67 -6.91
C ASP A 290 7.11 15.98 -6.13
N LEU A 291 6.58 15.89 -4.91
CA LEU A 291 6.51 17.05 -4.03
C LEU A 291 7.76 17.11 -3.18
N GLU A 292 8.58 18.12 -3.42
CA GLU A 292 9.68 18.44 -2.53
C GLU A 292 9.19 19.29 -1.34
N ILE A 293 9.50 18.82 -0.14
CA ILE A 293 9.16 19.48 1.12
C ILE A 293 10.47 19.86 1.81
N LYS A 294 10.76 21.15 1.89
CA LYS A 294 11.89 21.66 2.67
C LYS A 294 11.46 21.87 4.12
N LEU A 295 12.13 21.16 5.02
CA LEU A 295 11.95 21.26 6.46
C LEU A 295 13.16 21.95 7.10
N VAL A 296 12.89 22.85 8.03
CA VAL A 296 13.92 23.67 8.70
C VAL A 296 14.00 23.27 10.16
N PHE A 297 15.18 22.85 10.62
CA PHE A 297 15.44 22.51 12.03
C PHE A 297 16.46 23.52 12.55
N ASP A 298 15.97 24.58 13.20
CA ASP A 298 16.77 25.72 13.66
C ASP A 298 16.81 25.85 15.19
N GLY A 299 16.44 24.81 15.93
CA GLY A 299 16.33 24.90 17.38
C GLY A 299 15.21 25.83 17.89
N SER A 300 14.37 26.40 17.00
CA SER A 300 13.13 27.10 17.36
C SER A 300 11.90 26.17 17.42
N GLY A 301 11.01 26.45 18.38
CA GLY A 301 9.72 25.75 18.47
C GLY A 301 8.81 26.06 17.27
N VAL A 302 8.94 27.24 16.66
CA VAL A 302 8.11 27.67 15.52
C VAL A 302 8.41 26.83 14.28
N SER A 303 9.69 26.62 13.95
CA SER A 303 10.09 25.82 12.78
C SER A 303 9.71 24.34 12.94
N TYR A 304 9.81 23.79 14.16
CA TYR A 304 9.26 22.45 14.44
C TYR A 304 7.75 22.35 14.17
N LEU A 305 6.96 23.31 14.67
CA LEU A 305 5.51 23.31 14.45
C LEU A 305 5.17 23.49 12.97
N LYS A 306 5.91 24.34 12.23
CA LYS A 306 5.76 24.49 10.78
C LYS A 306 6.06 23.18 10.05
N ASN A 307 7.15 22.48 10.39
CA ASN A 307 7.48 21.19 9.80
C ASN A 307 6.38 20.15 10.06
N LEU A 308 5.86 20.09 11.28
CA LEU A 308 4.73 19.23 11.64
C LEU A 308 3.48 19.55 10.82
N TYR A 309 3.16 20.83 10.67
CA TYR A 309 2.03 21.30 9.85
C TYR A 309 2.23 20.92 8.38
N THR A 310 3.39 21.18 7.80
CA THR A 310 3.68 20.84 6.41
C THR A 310 3.65 19.34 6.17
N TRP A 311 4.24 18.54 7.04
CA TRP A 311 4.15 17.07 6.96
C TRP A 311 2.69 16.60 7.00
N SER A 312 1.90 17.08 7.97
CA SER A 312 0.48 16.70 8.04
C SER A 312 -0.28 17.17 6.80
N ASP A 313 -0.19 18.43 6.41
CA ASP A 313 -0.92 18.97 5.25
C ASP A 313 -0.59 18.24 3.94
N LYS A 314 0.68 17.87 3.75
CA LYS A 314 1.15 17.28 2.48
C LYS A 314 1.10 15.76 2.42
N LEU A 315 1.27 15.07 3.54
CA LEU A 315 1.41 13.61 3.58
C LEU A 315 0.26 12.91 4.31
N TYR A 316 -0.20 13.49 5.41
CA TYR A 316 -1.23 12.90 6.26
C TYR A 316 -2.18 14.01 6.74
N PRO A 317 -3.04 14.53 5.85
CA PRO A 317 -3.95 15.61 6.23
C PRO A 317 -4.92 15.11 7.30
N ALA A 318 -5.45 16.00 8.14
CA ALA A 318 -6.28 15.60 9.29
C ALA A 318 -7.41 14.60 8.96
N PRO A 319 -8.14 14.70 7.83
CA PRO A 319 -9.12 13.68 7.43
C PRO A 319 -8.51 12.30 7.17
N VAL A 320 -7.30 12.25 6.61
CA VAL A 320 -6.53 11.03 6.36
C VAL A 320 -6.01 10.44 7.67
N ILE A 321 -5.50 11.25 8.62
CA ILE A 321 -5.12 10.75 9.95
C ILE A 321 -6.34 10.14 10.66
N ASN A 322 -7.47 10.84 10.65
CA ASN A 322 -8.69 10.35 11.27
C ASN A 322 -9.18 9.04 10.61
N THR A 323 -9.13 8.95 9.28
CA THR A 323 -9.60 7.76 8.56
C THR A 323 -8.62 6.59 8.62
N ASN A 324 -7.33 6.84 8.45
CA ASN A 324 -6.32 5.78 8.26
C ASN A 324 -5.70 5.33 9.58
N VAL A 325 -5.71 6.18 10.62
CA VAL A 325 -5.15 5.85 11.94
C VAL A 325 -6.29 5.62 12.92
N THR A 326 -7.13 6.62 13.18
CA THR A 326 -8.17 6.52 14.22
C THR A 326 -9.23 5.47 13.88
N ARG A 327 -9.92 5.59 12.73
CA ARG A 327 -10.96 4.63 12.32
C ARG A 327 -10.40 3.23 12.08
N ALA A 328 -9.18 3.12 11.58
CA ALA A 328 -8.49 1.85 11.41
C ALA A 328 -8.33 1.13 12.76
N LEU A 329 -7.87 1.86 13.78
CA LEU A 329 -7.72 1.35 15.14
C LEU A 329 -9.05 1.09 15.83
N GLU A 330 -10.08 1.91 15.59
CA GLU A 330 -11.44 1.67 16.11
C GLU A 330 -12.02 0.35 15.57
N ARG A 331 -11.85 0.07 14.27
CA ARG A 331 -12.32 -1.17 13.62
C ARG A 331 -11.68 -2.44 14.16
N VAL A 332 -10.48 -2.31 14.73
CA VAL A 332 -9.68 -3.41 15.29
C VAL A 332 -9.47 -3.21 16.79
N SER A 333 -10.26 -2.35 17.43
CA SER A 333 -10.03 -1.87 18.81
C SER A 333 -9.83 -3.02 19.79
N TYR A 334 -10.64 -4.06 19.72
CA TYR A 334 -10.55 -5.27 20.55
C TYR A 334 -9.38 -6.23 20.21
N ARG A 335 -8.57 -5.91 19.20
CA ARG A 335 -7.47 -6.74 18.65
C ARG A 335 -6.23 -5.95 18.28
N ILE A 336 -6.04 -4.74 18.81
CA ILE A 336 -4.84 -3.95 18.49
C ILE A 336 -3.59 -4.73 18.96
N PRO A 337 -2.66 -5.06 18.04
CA PRO A 337 -1.44 -5.79 18.41
C PRO A 337 -0.64 -5.07 19.50
N LEU A 338 -0.02 -5.81 20.42
CA LEU A 338 0.77 -5.24 21.52
C LEU A 338 1.90 -4.33 21.01
N SER A 339 2.57 -4.75 19.93
CA SER A 339 3.61 -3.99 19.21
C SER A 339 3.09 -2.61 18.75
N VAL A 340 1.96 -2.62 18.03
CA VAL A 340 1.28 -1.42 17.52
C VAL A 340 0.82 -0.51 18.67
N SER A 341 0.14 -1.09 19.66
CA SER A 341 -0.36 -0.37 20.84
C SER A 341 0.79 0.32 21.61
N THR A 342 1.90 -0.38 21.81
CA THR A 342 3.08 0.14 22.51
C THR A 342 3.76 1.25 21.71
N ALA A 343 3.95 1.05 20.41
CA ALA A 343 4.52 2.05 19.51
C ALA A 343 3.69 3.33 19.49
N LEU A 344 2.36 3.21 19.33
CA LEU A 344 1.45 4.35 19.31
C LEU A 344 1.39 5.09 20.66
N LYS A 345 1.32 4.37 21.79
CA LYS A 345 1.36 5.00 23.13
C LYS A 345 2.64 5.82 23.34
N SER A 346 3.79 5.22 22.97
CA SER A 346 5.09 5.89 23.02
C SER A 346 5.12 7.14 22.13
N TRP A 347 4.71 7.00 20.87
CA TRP A 347 4.71 8.09 19.90
C TRP A 347 3.78 9.23 20.33
N THR A 348 2.54 8.91 20.70
CA THR A 348 1.55 9.90 21.16
C THR A 348 2.05 10.69 22.37
N LYS A 349 2.65 10.00 23.37
CA LYS A 349 3.24 10.66 24.54
C LYS A 349 4.36 11.63 24.12
N LYS A 350 5.32 11.16 23.31
CA LYS A 350 6.46 11.98 22.86
C LYS A 350 6.03 13.18 22.01
N LEU A 351 5.05 12.99 21.12
CA LEU A 351 4.56 14.05 20.25
C LEU A 351 3.77 15.10 21.03
N LEU A 352 2.91 14.70 21.97
CA LEU A 352 2.21 15.63 22.86
C LEU A 352 3.20 16.49 23.66
N THR A 353 4.23 15.88 24.24
CA THR A 353 5.30 16.61 24.94
C THR A 353 6.01 17.58 23.99
N SER A 354 6.34 17.14 22.77
CA SER A 354 7.03 17.95 21.77
C SER A 354 6.22 19.17 21.35
N ILE A 355 4.92 19.00 21.03
CA ILE A 355 4.01 20.08 20.63
C ILE A 355 3.85 21.09 21.77
N THR A 356 3.60 20.61 23.00
CA THR A 356 3.42 21.47 24.17
C THR A 356 4.67 22.29 24.45
N HIS A 357 5.86 21.66 24.47
CA HIS A 357 7.11 22.37 24.68
C HIS A 357 7.42 23.38 23.56
N ALA A 358 7.19 23.00 22.29
CA ALA A 358 7.41 23.89 21.15
C ALA A 358 6.48 25.11 21.20
N ARG A 359 5.18 24.91 21.50
CA ARG A 359 4.20 26.01 21.69
C ARG A 359 4.61 26.93 22.83
N THR A 360 4.99 26.39 23.99
CA THR A 360 5.44 27.16 25.15
C THR A 360 6.69 27.98 24.83
N LYS A 361 7.71 27.37 24.19
CA LYS A 361 8.94 28.06 23.79
C LYS A 361 8.65 29.20 22.79
N ALA A 362 7.79 28.96 21.81
CA ALA A 362 7.41 29.97 20.84
C ALA A 362 6.64 31.16 21.49
N LYS A 363 5.76 30.88 22.47
CA LYS A 363 5.10 31.93 23.28
C LYS A 363 6.07 32.71 24.17
N HIS A 364 7.09 32.06 24.75
CA HIS A 364 8.10 32.74 25.58
C HIS A 364 9.08 33.60 24.78
N THR A 365 9.45 33.16 23.58
CA THR A 365 10.32 33.94 22.66
C THR A 365 9.64 35.27 22.32
N LYS A 366 8.32 35.27 22.11
CA LYS A 366 7.51 36.49 21.95
C LYS A 366 7.62 37.44 23.15
N ARG A 367 7.53 36.93 24.39
CA ARG A 367 7.58 37.76 25.60
C ARG A 367 8.93 38.43 25.80
N LYS A 368 10.04 37.70 25.59
CA LYS A 368 11.39 38.27 25.68
C LYS A 368 11.60 39.39 24.66
N ASN A 369 11.21 39.17 23.41
CA ASN A 369 11.37 40.18 22.36
C ASN A 369 10.53 41.43 22.66
N LEU A 370 9.26 41.30 23.07
CA LEU A 370 8.41 42.44 23.45
C LEU A 370 8.97 43.24 24.63
N SER A 371 9.56 42.57 25.63
CA SER A 371 10.21 43.25 26.76
C SER A 371 11.52 43.95 26.38
N SER A 372 12.26 43.45 25.39
CA SER A 372 13.47 44.10 24.89
C SER A 372 13.18 45.27 23.95
N THR A 373 12.08 45.23 23.17
CA THR A 373 11.68 46.37 22.31
C THR A 373 11.14 47.55 23.11
N GLN A 374 10.56 47.31 24.30
CA GLN A 374 10.14 48.41 25.19
C GLN A 374 11.31 49.19 25.81
N ASN A 375 12.54 48.66 25.78
CA ASN A 375 13.74 49.33 26.27
C ASN A 375 14.65 49.90 25.14
N LEU A 376 14.26 49.75 23.87
CA LEU A 376 15.02 50.21 22.71
C LEU A 376 14.09 50.98 21.76
N SER A 377 13.66 52.17 22.17
CA SER A 377 13.24 53.18 21.21
C SER A 377 14.48 53.74 20.50
N ASN A 378 14.37 53.96 19.19
CA ASN A 378 15.39 54.51 18.28
C ASN A 378 16.45 53.53 17.74
N LYS A 379 16.03 52.63 16.83
CA LYS A 379 16.65 52.45 15.49
C LYS A 379 15.82 51.44 14.69
N GLY A 380 15.30 51.86 13.55
CA GLY A 380 14.36 51.10 12.70
C GLY A 380 15.01 49.90 12.02
N GLY A 381 14.98 48.75 12.67
CA GLY A 381 15.06 47.44 12.04
C GLY A 381 13.71 46.73 12.18
N GLU A 382 13.15 46.23 11.09
CA GLU A 382 11.98 45.35 11.10
C GLU A 382 12.33 44.05 11.85
N ASP A 383 12.16 44.07 13.16
CA ASP A 383 12.32 42.89 14.00
C ASP A 383 11.05 42.04 13.83
N VAL A 384 11.07 41.19 12.80
CA VAL A 384 9.98 40.25 12.48
C VAL A 384 9.91 39.22 13.60
N GLY A 385 9.22 39.58 14.68
CA GLY A 385 8.88 38.67 15.76
C GLY A 385 8.20 37.45 15.16
N LEU A 386 8.81 36.27 15.32
CA LEU A 386 8.25 34.98 14.91
C LEU A 386 6.99 34.67 15.73
N GLN A 387 5.88 35.30 15.38
CA GLN A 387 4.57 35.02 15.94
C GLN A 387 4.12 33.65 15.43
N ILE A 388 3.62 32.80 16.33
CA ILE A 388 2.89 31.60 15.90
C ILE A 388 1.65 32.11 15.16
N ASP A 389 1.59 31.82 13.86
CA ASP A 389 0.42 32.06 13.03
C ASP A 389 -0.83 31.46 13.73
N PRO A 390 -1.94 32.20 13.89
CA PRO A 390 -3.17 31.67 14.46
C PRO A 390 -3.64 30.35 13.81
N LYS A 391 -3.41 30.17 12.51
CA LYS A 391 -3.70 28.92 11.79
C LYS A 391 -2.84 27.76 12.29
N LEU A 392 -1.56 28.03 12.58
CA LEU A 392 -0.61 27.06 13.11
C LEU A 392 -0.97 26.68 14.55
N ASP A 393 -1.37 27.65 15.38
CA ASP A 393 -1.80 27.37 16.75
C ASP A 393 -3.09 26.52 16.78
N ALA A 394 -4.08 26.89 15.95
CA ALA A 394 -5.32 26.11 15.79
C ALA A 394 -5.06 24.70 15.25
N PHE A 395 -4.08 24.53 14.35
CA PHE A 395 -3.64 23.20 13.90
C PHE A 395 -3.06 22.38 15.05
N CYS A 396 -2.20 22.97 15.88
CA CYS A 396 -1.61 22.27 17.02
C CYS A 396 -2.68 21.80 18.00
N GLU A 397 -3.71 22.61 18.26
CA GLU A 397 -4.84 22.23 19.12
C GLU A 397 -5.62 21.04 18.55
N ARG A 398 -5.95 21.06 17.26
CA ARG A 398 -6.60 19.91 16.59
C ARG A 398 -5.73 18.66 16.64
N MET A 399 -4.42 18.81 16.47
CA MET A 399 -3.48 17.68 16.55
C MET A 399 -3.45 17.10 17.97
N VAL A 400 -3.38 17.94 19.01
CA VAL A 400 -3.46 17.49 20.41
C VAL A 400 -4.76 16.74 20.67
N GLN A 401 -5.92 17.30 20.26
CA GLN A 401 -7.22 16.63 20.40
C GLN A 401 -7.25 15.26 19.68
N THR A 402 -6.69 15.19 18.47
CA THR A 402 -6.58 13.95 17.69
C THR A 402 -5.72 12.91 18.43
N LEU A 403 -4.59 13.34 18.99
CA LEU A 403 -3.68 12.49 19.74
C LEU A 403 -4.29 11.98 21.06
N GLU A 404 -5.06 12.82 21.74
CA GLU A 404 -5.80 12.41 22.93
C GLU A 404 -6.92 11.41 22.60
N GLY A 405 -7.64 11.60 21.48
CA GLY A 405 -8.60 10.63 20.97
C GLY A 405 -7.94 9.29 20.64
N LEU A 406 -6.81 9.32 19.92
CA LEU A 406 -6.01 8.14 19.61
C LEU A 406 -5.53 7.43 20.88
N LYS A 407 -5.05 8.18 21.88
CA LYS A 407 -4.65 7.62 23.18
C LYS A 407 -5.80 6.85 23.82
N LYS A 408 -7.02 7.43 23.85
CA LYS A 408 -8.21 6.77 24.39
C LYS A 408 -8.53 5.47 23.65
N VAL A 409 -8.50 5.47 22.32
CA VAL A 409 -8.75 4.26 21.49
C VAL A 409 -7.72 3.16 21.78
N VAL A 410 -6.44 3.51 21.87
CA VAL A 410 -5.36 2.54 22.12
C VAL A 410 -5.37 2.03 23.58
N GLU A 411 -5.89 2.82 24.51
CA GLU A 411 -6.08 2.42 25.92
C GLU A 411 -7.34 1.58 26.14
N SER A 412 -8.43 1.88 25.43
CA SER A 412 -9.69 1.12 25.53
C SER A 412 -9.61 -0.24 24.84
N GLY A 413 -8.83 -0.36 23.75
CA GLY A 413 -8.67 -1.58 22.97
C GLY A 413 -7.95 -2.77 23.63
N ARG A 414 -7.65 -2.68 24.93
CA ARG A 414 -7.10 -3.79 25.73
C ARG A 414 -8.07 -4.37 26.77
N LYS A 415 -9.28 -3.81 26.86
CA LYS A 415 -10.37 -4.43 27.62
C LYS A 415 -11.05 -5.46 26.74
#